data_AF-A0A519KYL8-F1
#
_entry.id   AF-A0A519KYL8-F1
#
_cell.length_a   1.000
_cell.length_b   1.000
_cell.length_c   1.000
_cell.angle_alpha   90.00
_cell.angle_beta   90.00
_cell.angle_gamma   90.00
#
_symmetry.space_group_name_H-M   'P 1'
#
loop_
_entity.id
_entity.type
_entity.pdbx_description
1 polymer ?
#
loop_
_entity_poly.entity_id
_entity_poly.type
_entity_poly.pdbx_seq_one_letter_code
_entity_poly.pdbx_strand_id
1 'polypeptide(L)'
;MKMHVLGLAGMMALTLAACGNGGGETAAEPAAAPAAGEAPAAASGPVLNGEGLVIGSDTVAFGAPAADVIQAVTAAMGAEPTQTANADCPTGATEDFAWGNKLAILTRDGAFIGWHSSEAGPATAAGVRTGDARAKAEAAPGFQLVESQFEQTMFTVDGVNGFLNADNQSIGVLYAGDTCIAS
;
A
#
# COMPACT_ATOMS: atom_id res chain seq x y z
N MET A 1 -44.34 -1.70 -46.13
CA MET A 1 -45.37 -2.77 -46.20
C MET A 1 -44.96 -3.81 -45.15
N LYS A 2 -45.69 -4.16 -44.08
CA LYS A 2 -47.07 -3.93 -43.64
C LYS A 2 -47.05 -3.68 -42.13
N MET A 3 -47.80 -2.67 -41.69
CA MET A 3 -48.25 -2.45 -40.31
C MET A 3 -49.36 -3.44 -39.95
N HIS A 4 -49.52 -3.73 -38.65
CA HIS A 4 -50.77 -3.87 -37.85
C HIS A 4 -50.26 -4.04 -36.39
N VAL A 5 -50.32 -3.09 -35.45
CA VAL A 5 -51.40 -2.26 -34.86
C VAL A 5 -52.58 -3.07 -34.32
N LEU A 6 -53.01 -2.67 -33.11
CA LEU A 6 -54.18 -3.00 -32.28
C LEU A 6 -53.84 -3.87 -31.05
N GLY A 7 -54.19 -3.50 -29.82
CA GLY A 7 -54.94 -2.33 -29.37
C GLY A 7 -55.53 -2.53 -27.97
N LEU A 8 -55.77 -1.38 -27.33
CA LEU A 8 -56.84 -1.04 -26.38
C LEU A 8 -56.96 -1.69 -24.99
N ALA A 9 -56.90 -0.76 -24.01
CA ALA A 9 -57.92 -0.48 -22.99
C ALA A 9 -58.05 -1.39 -21.76
N GLY A 10 -58.19 -0.75 -20.60
CA GLY A 10 -58.63 -1.44 -19.40
C GLY A 10 -58.45 -0.63 -18.12
N MET A 11 -59.35 0.33 -17.93
CA MET A 11 -59.52 1.15 -16.73
C MET A 11 -59.89 0.31 -15.49
N MET A 12 -59.69 0.95 -14.33
CA MET A 12 -60.57 0.93 -13.14
C MET A 12 -60.15 0.08 -11.93
N ALA A 13 -59.90 0.85 -10.87
CA ALA A 13 -59.84 0.46 -9.47
C ALA A 13 -61.17 -0.13 -8.96
N LEU A 14 -61.11 -0.93 -7.88
CA LEU A 14 -61.86 -0.72 -6.62
C LEU A 14 -61.54 -1.85 -5.60
N THR A 15 -60.90 -1.46 -4.49
CA THR A 15 -61.21 -1.79 -3.07
C THR A 15 -61.87 -3.13 -2.71
N LEU A 16 -61.33 -3.87 -1.72
CA LEU A 16 -61.71 -3.81 -0.29
C LEU A 16 -61.02 -4.92 0.53
N ALA A 17 -60.69 -4.56 1.77
CA ALA A 17 -60.03 -5.37 2.78
C ALA A 17 -60.83 -6.60 3.23
N ALA A 18 -60.11 -7.67 3.55
CA ALA A 18 -60.55 -8.70 4.49
C ALA A 18 -59.40 -9.02 5.45
N CYS A 19 -59.54 -8.56 6.69
CA CYS A 19 -58.75 -9.05 7.83
C CYS A 19 -59.17 -10.49 8.14
N GLY A 20 -58.20 -11.40 8.16
CA GLY A 20 -58.33 -12.77 8.67
C GLY A 20 -57.06 -13.14 9.42
N ASN A 21 -57.12 -13.04 10.74
CA ASN A 21 -56.05 -13.33 11.68
C ASN A 21 -55.74 -14.84 11.73
N GLY A 22 -54.51 -15.22 11.35
CA GLY A 22 -54.01 -16.58 11.52
C GLY A 22 -52.52 -16.70 11.22
N GLY A 23 -51.71 -16.65 12.29
CA GLY A 23 -50.38 -17.25 12.44
C GLY A 23 -49.40 -17.19 11.26
N GLY A 24 -48.40 -16.32 11.37
CA GLY A 24 -47.21 -16.36 10.53
C GLY A 24 -46.06 -15.62 11.18
N GLU A 25 -45.12 -16.37 11.75
CA GLU A 25 -43.79 -15.91 12.14
C GLU A 25 -43.16 -15.14 10.96
N THR A 26 -43.10 -13.81 11.08
CA THR A 26 -42.26 -13.00 10.22
C THR A 26 -40.85 -13.12 10.76
N ALA A 27 -40.11 -14.09 10.22
CA ALA A 27 -38.66 -14.09 10.27
C ALA A 27 -38.19 -12.73 9.71
N ALA A 28 -37.69 -11.89 10.60
CA ALA A 28 -37.03 -10.65 10.25
C ALA A 28 -35.87 -10.99 9.30
N GLU A 29 -35.95 -10.47 8.09
CA GLU A 29 -34.87 -10.47 7.12
C GLU A 29 -33.63 -9.86 7.79
N PRO A 30 -32.50 -10.59 7.88
CA PRO A 30 -31.31 -10.04 8.49
C PRO A 30 -30.78 -8.92 7.61
N ALA A 31 -30.78 -7.69 8.16
CA ALA A 31 -30.04 -6.58 7.61
C ALA A 31 -28.60 -7.03 7.36
N ALA A 32 -28.15 -6.89 6.11
CA ALA A 32 -26.78 -7.18 5.72
C ALA A 32 -25.83 -6.37 6.61
N ALA A 33 -25.06 -7.09 7.43
CA ALA A 33 -24.00 -6.50 8.23
C ALA A 33 -23.01 -5.79 7.28
N PRO A 34 -22.46 -4.63 7.67
CA PRO A 34 -21.39 -4.02 6.91
C PRO A 34 -20.23 -5.03 6.83
N ALA A 35 -19.71 -5.23 5.62
CA ALA A 35 -18.52 -6.02 5.40
C ALA A 35 -17.43 -5.50 6.35
N ALA A 36 -17.02 -6.35 7.29
CA ALA A 36 -15.84 -6.09 8.09
C ALA A 36 -14.69 -5.89 7.10
N GLY A 37 -14.15 -4.66 7.05
CA GLY A 37 -12.96 -4.40 6.27
C GLY A 37 -11.90 -5.41 6.67
N GLU A 38 -11.33 -6.10 5.67
CA GLU A 38 -10.17 -6.97 5.88
C GLU A 38 -9.16 -6.20 6.73
N ALA A 39 -8.88 -6.74 7.93
CA ALA A 39 -7.77 -6.24 8.73
C ALA A 39 -6.52 -6.28 7.84
N PRO A 40 -5.68 -5.23 7.83
CA PRO A 40 -4.49 -5.21 7.00
C PRO A 40 -3.70 -6.49 7.27
N ALA A 41 -3.45 -7.29 6.23
CA ALA A 41 -2.54 -8.43 6.34
C ALA A 41 -1.27 -7.91 7.03
N ALA A 42 -0.88 -8.58 8.12
CA ALA A 42 0.30 -8.23 8.90
C ALA A 42 1.47 -8.04 7.94
N ALA A 43 2.16 -6.89 8.05
CA ALA A 43 3.30 -6.59 7.19
C ALA A 43 4.29 -7.76 7.29
N SER A 44 4.53 -8.43 6.17
CA SER A 44 5.49 -9.52 6.09
C SER A 44 6.82 -8.91 5.68
N GLY A 45 7.88 -9.14 6.47
CA GLY A 45 9.22 -8.61 6.21
C GLY A 45 9.69 -7.58 7.24
N PRO A 46 10.79 -6.85 6.93
CA PRO A 46 11.34 -5.81 7.80
C PRO A 46 10.35 -4.68 8.09
N VAL A 47 10.51 -3.97 9.21
CA VAL A 47 9.84 -2.68 9.41
C VAL A 47 10.68 -1.58 8.76
N LEU A 48 10.02 -0.76 7.95
CA LEU A 48 10.61 0.37 7.24
C LEU A 48 10.88 1.52 8.21
N ASN A 49 12.11 2.02 8.22
CA ASN A 49 12.55 3.06 9.15
C ASN A 49 13.42 4.11 8.43
N GLY A 50 13.32 5.37 8.87
CA GLY A 50 14.06 6.49 8.27
C GLY A 50 15.58 6.40 8.36
N GLU A 51 16.12 5.58 9.24
CA GLU A 51 17.56 5.43 9.50
C GLU A 51 18.08 4.02 9.13
N GLY A 52 17.23 3.18 8.52
CA GLY A 52 17.58 1.83 8.12
C GLY A 52 16.38 0.89 8.08
N LEU A 53 16.52 -0.32 8.63
CA LEU A 53 15.46 -1.33 8.72
C LEU A 53 15.42 -1.92 10.13
N VAL A 54 14.24 -2.33 10.58
CA VAL A 54 14.12 -3.17 11.80
C VAL A 54 13.71 -4.58 11.38
N ILE A 55 14.52 -5.57 11.76
CA ILE A 55 14.34 -6.98 11.39
C ILE A 55 14.23 -7.80 12.67
N GLY A 56 13.03 -8.32 12.95
CA GLY A 56 12.75 -8.94 14.25
C GLY A 56 12.86 -7.91 15.38
N SER A 57 13.81 -8.11 16.29
CA SER A 57 14.14 -7.16 17.37
C SER A 57 15.32 -6.24 17.05
N ASP A 58 16.01 -6.47 15.94
CA ASP A 58 17.28 -5.84 15.64
C ASP A 58 17.08 -4.64 14.72
N THR A 59 17.77 -3.54 15.03
CA THR A 59 17.82 -2.36 14.15
C THR A 59 19.10 -2.42 13.31
N VAL A 60 18.93 -2.42 12.00
CA VAL A 60 20.00 -2.38 11.01
C VAL A 60 20.07 -0.96 10.46
N ALA A 61 21.05 -0.18 10.96
CA ALA A 61 21.25 1.19 10.52
C ALA A 61 21.99 1.26 9.17
N PHE A 62 21.84 2.37 8.45
CA PHE A 62 22.71 2.69 7.33
C PHE A 62 24.19 2.67 7.73
N GLY A 63 25.06 2.21 6.83
CA GLY A 63 26.48 1.96 7.06
C GLY A 63 26.79 0.53 7.54
N ALA A 64 25.78 -0.28 7.88
CA ALA A 64 25.98 -1.69 8.21
C ALA A 64 26.59 -2.49 7.04
N PRO A 65 27.35 -3.57 7.29
CA PRO A 65 27.89 -4.42 6.24
C PRO A 65 26.78 -5.00 5.35
N ALA A 66 26.86 -4.73 4.04
CA ALA A 66 25.83 -5.11 3.07
C ALA A 66 25.51 -6.60 3.11
N ALA A 67 26.52 -7.47 3.23
CA ALA A 67 26.33 -8.91 3.28
C ALA A 67 25.41 -9.36 4.43
N ASP A 68 25.58 -8.76 5.60
CA ASP A 68 24.79 -9.08 6.79
C ASP A 68 23.34 -8.58 6.61
N VAL A 69 23.16 -7.38 6.05
CA VAL A 69 21.84 -6.82 5.75
C VAL A 69 21.10 -7.67 4.71
N ILE A 70 21.77 -8.03 3.61
CA ILE A 70 21.20 -8.88 2.55
C ILE A 70 20.74 -10.21 3.15
N GLN A 71 21.59 -10.86 3.96
CA GLN A 71 21.24 -12.13 4.60
C GLN A 71 20.00 -11.99 5.50
N ALA A 72 19.96 -10.96 6.35
CA ALA A 72 18.85 -10.74 7.28
C ALA A 72 17.54 -10.42 6.54
N VAL A 73 17.60 -9.60 5.49
CA VAL A 73 16.42 -9.26 4.69
C VAL A 73 15.95 -10.45 3.87
N THR A 74 16.86 -11.23 3.27
CA THR A 74 16.50 -12.50 2.57
C THR A 74 15.76 -13.45 3.51
N ALA A 75 16.23 -13.61 4.74
CA ALA A 75 15.56 -14.44 5.74
C ALA A 75 14.17 -13.91 6.09
N ALA A 76 14.01 -12.59 6.23
CA ALA A 76 12.73 -11.94 6.55
C ALA A 76 11.74 -11.96 5.39
N MET A 77 12.22 -11.84 4.15
CA MET A 77 11.41 -11.80 2.93
C MET A 77 11.10 -13.19 2.38
N GLY A 78 11.88 -14.21 2.74
CA GLY A 78 11.69 -15.59 2.32
C GLY A 78 12.02 -15.88 0.86
N ALA A 79 12.80 -15.00 0.21
CA ALA A 79 13.21 -15.13 -1.19
C ALA A 79 14.59 -14.50 -1.38
N GLU A 80 15.34 -14.97 -2.39
CA GLU A 80 16.60 -14.35 -2.80
C GLU A 80 16.33 -13.06 -3.58
N PRO A 81 17.15 -12.00 -3.38
CA PRO A 81 17.02 -10.78 -4.16
C PRO A 81 17.59 -10.98 -5.57
N THR A 82 17.11 -10.16 -6.50
CA THR A 82 17.81 -9.91 -7.75
C THR A 82 18.83 -8.80 -7.53
N GLN A 83 20.10 -9.07 -7.84
CA GLN A 83 21.17 -8.06 -7.81
C GLN A 83 21.25 -7.32 -9.14
N THR A 84 21.28 -5.99 -9.10
CA THR A 84 21.46 -5.13 -10.27
C THR A 84 22.47 -4.05 -9.97
N ALA A 85 23.44 -3.83 -10.87
CA ALA A 85 24.33 -2.68 -10.76
C ALA A 85 23.64 -1.43 -11.32
N ASN A 86 23.76 -0.30 -10.63
CA ASN A 86 23.23 0.99 -11.06
C ASN A 86 24.37 2.03 -11.11
N ALA A 87 24.87 2.29 -12.32
CA ALA A 87 25.94 3.25 -12.54
C ALA A 87 25.45 4.71 -12.61
N ASP A 88 24.14 4.92 -12.77
CA ASP A 88 23.54 6.23 -13.06
C ASP A 88 22.99 6.92 -11.80
N CYS A 89 23.26 6.38 -10.61
CA CYS A 89 22.84 6.99 -9.37
C CYS A 89 23.59 8.33 -9.14
N PRO A 90 22.89 9.45 -8.89
CA PRO A 90 23.52 10.77 -8.73
C PRO A 90 24.55 10.86 -7.60
N THR A 91 24.43 10.03 -6.57
CA THR A 91 25.37 9.99 -5.44
C THR A 91 26.57 9.07 -5.68
N GLY A 92 26.65 8.41 -6.84
CA GLY A 92 27.69 7.45 -7.23
C GLY A 92 27.14 6.05 -7.39
N ALA A 93 27.85 5.21 -8.16
CA ALA A 93 27.39 3.87 -8.52
C ALA A 93 27.01 3.01 -7.31
N THR A 94 25.90 2.28 -7.42
CA THR A 94 25.34 1.40 -6.38
C THR A 94 25.15 -0.02 -6.89
N GLU A 95 24.97 -0.95 -5.95
CA GLU A 95 24.37 -2.24 -6.21
C GLU A 95 23.02 -2.33 -5.50
N ASP A 96 21.99 -2.67 -6.25
CA ASP A 96 20.63 -2.78 -5.77
C ASP A 96 20.29 -4.27 -5.61
N PHE A 97 19.74 -4.64 -4.44
CA PHE A 97 19.29 -5.99 -4.13
C PHE A 97 17.78 -5.95 -3.91
N ALA A 98 17.02 -6.49 -4.86
CA ALA A 98 15.56 -6.33 -4.93
C ALA A 98 14.80 -7.65 -4.70
N TRP A 99 13.86 -7.63 -3.75
CA TRP A 99 12.88 -8.69 -3.50
C TRP A 99 11.58 -8.40 -4.27
N GLY A 100 11.71 -8.36 -5.59
CA GLY A 100 10.73 -7.75 -6.49
C GLY A 100 10.59 -6.26 -6.20
N ASN A 101 9.40 -5.69 -6.45
CA ASN A 101 9.13 -4.27 -6.21
C ASN A 101 8.72 -3.97 -4.75
N LYS A 102 8.68 -4.99 -3.89
CA LYS A 102 8.23 -4.87 -2.49
C LYS A 102 9.28 -4.21 -1.61
N LEU A 103 10.54 -4.50 -1.86
CA LEU A 103 11.68 -3.91 -1.17
C LEU A 103 12.92 -4.07 -2.04
N ALA A 104 13.68 -3.01 -2.17
CA ALA A 104 15.05 -3.05 -2.62
C ALA A 104 15.93 -2.30 -1.63
N ILE A 105 17.12 -2.84 -1.36
CA ILE A 105 18.16 -2.15 -0.63
C ILE A 105 19.26 -1.72 -1.58
N LEU A 106 19.85 -0.58 -1.30
CA LEU A 106 20.96 0.00 -2.04
C LEU A 106 22.23 -0.18 -1.23
N THR A 107 23.29 -0.61 -1.90
CA THR A 107 24.61 -0.76 -1.30
C THR A 107 25.65 0.00 -2.11
N ARG A 108 26.71 0.42 -1.41
CA ARG A 108 27.90 1.02 -2.03
C ARG A 108 29.10 0.71 -1.15
N ASP A 109 30.21 0.33 -1.78
CA ASP A 109 31.46 -0.02 -1.09
C ASP A 109 31.28 -1.05 0.05
N GLY A 110 30.36 -2.00 -0.15
CA GLY A 110 30.05 -3.05 0.83
C GLY A 110 29.21 -2.58 2.02
N ALA A 111 28.64 -1.37 1.99
CA ALA A 111 27.76 -0.84 3.03
C ALA A 111 26.32 -0.69 2.53
N PHE A 112 25.35 -0.94 3.40
CA PHE A 112 23.94 -0.62 3.20
C PHE A 112 23.70 0.88 3.35
N ILE A 113 23.16 1.54 2.31
CA ILE A 113 23.06 3.01 2.27
C ILE A 113 21.64 3.55 2.10
N GLY A 114 20.69 2.71 1.74
CA GLY A 114 19.33 3.14 1.48
C GLY A 114 18.40 1.98 1.14
N TRP A 115 17.11 2.26 1.12
CA TRP A 115 16.09 1.32 0.68
C TRP A 115 14.91 2.03 0.04
N HIS A 116 14.17 1.31 -0.81
CA HIS A 116 12.89 1.76 -1.33
C HIS A 116 11.88 0.62 -1.50
N SER A 117 10.60 0.97 -1.58
CA SER A 117 9.48 0.06 -1.78
C SER A 117 8.45 0.69 -2.70
N SER A 118 8.16 0.04 -3.83
CA SER A 118 7.26 0.56 -4.89
C SER A 118 6.00 -0.29 -5.07
N GLU A 119 5.88 -1.39 -4.34
CA GLU A 119 4.67 -2.21 -4.25
C GLU A 119 4.40 -2.61 -2.79
N ALA A 120 3.18 -3.04 -2.51
CA ALA A 120 2.79 -3.48 -1.18
C ALA A 120 3.69 -4.61 -0.66
N GLY A 121 4.31 -4.36 0.49
CA GLY A 121 5.25 -5.26 1.13
C GLY A 121 5.46 -4.89 2.60
N PRO A 122 6.71 -4.69 3.04
CA PRO A 122 6.99 -4.20 4.38
C PRO A 122 6.40 -2.81 4.62
N ALA A 123 6.20 -2.47 5.90
CA ALA A 123 5.51 -1.26 6.33
C ALA A 123 6.33 -0.52 7.39
N THR A 124 6.05 0.77 7.59
CA THR A 124 6.62 1.53 8.70
C THR A 124 6.12 1.02 10.06
N ALA A 125 6.69 1.51 11.17
CA ALA A 125 6.22 1.19 12.51
C ALA A 125 4.75 1.59 12.75
N ALA A 126 4.29 2.65 12.07
CA ALA A 126 2.89 3.08 12.05
C ALA A 126 1.99 2.25 11.10
N GLY A 127 2.55 1.24 10.43
CA GLY A 127 1.83 0.36 9.51
C GLY A 127 1.56 0.95 8.13
N VAL A 128 2.22 2.05 7.76
CA VAL A 128 2.11 2.68 6.43
C VAL A 128 2.96 1.91 5.43
N ARG A 129 2.40 1.56 4.27
CA ARG A 129 3.10 0.87 3.18
C ARG A 129 2.71 1.42 1.81
N THR A 130 3.54 1.16 0.81
CA THR A 130 3.23 1.46 -0.58
C THR A 130 1.92 0.78 -1.01
N GLY A 131 1.11 1.50 -1.79
CA GLY A 131 -0.25 1.10 -2.20
C GLY A 131 -1.35 1.46 -1.19
N ASP A 132 -1.03 1.83 0.05
CA ASP A 132 -2.04 2.32 0.98
C ASP A 132 -2.67 3.64 0.48
N ALA A 133 -3.92 3.89 0.89
CA ALA A 133 -4.56 5.18 0.66
C ALA A 133 -3.80 6.30 1.37
N ARG A 134 -3.69 7.48 0.73
CA ARG A 134 -3.05 8.67 1.29
C ARG A 134 -3.55 9.00 2.70
N ALA A 135 -4.86 8.89 2.94
CA ALA A 135 -5.48 9.17 4.23
C ALA A 135 -4.89 8.33 5.38
N LYS A 136 -4.36 7.13 5.10
CA LYS A 136 -3.69 6.31 6.10
C LYS A 136 -2.34 6.88 6.50
N ALA A 137 -1.57 7.43 5.56
CA ALA A 137 -0.34 8.16 5.88
C ALA A 137 -0.67 9.44 6.66
N GLU A 138 -1.69 10.20 6.26
CA GLU A 138 -2.10 11.43 6.94
C GLU A 138 -2.51 11.21 8.40
N ALA A 139 -3.05 10.03 8.72
CA ALA A 139 -3.40 9.65 10.09
C ALA A 139 -2.20 9.14 10.91
N ALA A 140 -1.05 8.89 10.30
CA ALA A 140 0.12 8.32 10.97
C ALA A 140 0.95 9.41 11.68
N PRO A 141 1.60 9.08 12.82
CA PRO A 141 2.49 10.01 13.50
C PRO A 141 3.62 10.52 12.61
N GLY A 142 3.93 11.81 12.73
CA GLY A 142 5.00 12.44 11.95
C GLY A 142 4.68 12.67 10.49
N PHE A 143 3.43 12.46 10.04
CA PHE A 143 3.04 12.78 8.67
C PHE A 143 3.15 14.27 8.39
N GLN A 144 3.86 14.62 7.31
CA GLN A 144 3.91 15.98 6.77
C GLN A 144 4.03 15.93 5.25
N LEU A 145 3.30 16.80 4.56
CA LEU A 145 3.63 17.11 3.17
C LEU A 145 4.92 17.93 3.15
N VAL A 146 5.82 17.60 2.24
CA VAL A 146 7.09 18.32 2.06
C VAL A 146 7.14 18.93 0.67
N GLU A 147 7.89 20.02 0.54
CA GLU A 147 8.09 20.65 -0.76
C GLU A 147 8.77 19.67 -1.71
N SER A 148 8.12 19.40 -2.84
CA SER A 148 8.65 18.51 -3.86
C SER A 148 9.42 19.31 -4.91
N GLN A 149 10.61 18.83 -5.25
CA GLN A 149 11.34 19.29 -6.44
C GLN A 149 10.93 18.47 -7.69
N PHE A 150 9.98 17.54 -7.52
CA PHE A 150 9.47 16.65 -8.54
C PHE A 150 8.01 16.98 -8.85
N GLU A 151 7.49 16.45 -9.97
CA GLU A 151 6.08 16.63 -10.34
C GLU A 151 5.12 15.92 -9.37
N GLN A 152 5.61 14.90 -8.65
CA GLN A 152 4.83 14.14 -7.68
C GLN A 152 4.79 14.82 -6.31
N THR A 153 3.66 14.68 -5.60
CA THR A 153 3.54 15.13 -4.21
C THR A 153 4.41 14.28 -3.28
N MET A 154 5.22 14.94 -2.48
CA MET A 154 6.07 14.30 -1.47
C MET A 154 5.51 14.42 -0.06
N PHE A 155 5.82 13.43 0.75
CA PHE A 155 5.53 13.45 2.18
C PHE A 155 6.65 12.77 2.98
N THR A 156 6.65 13.02 4.28
CA THR A 156 7.37 12.20 5.26
C THR A 156 6.38 11.62 6.26
N VAL A 157 6.71 10.46 6.83
CA VAL A 157 6.02 9.83 7.94
C VAL A 157 7.04 9.08 8.78
N ASP A 158 7.18 9.42 10.06
CA ASP A 158 8.12 8.75 10.98
C ASP A 158 9.57 8.63 10.44
N GLY A 159 10.05 9.72 9.83
CA GLY A 159 11.40 9.77 9.21
C GLY A 159 11.53 9.04 7.87
N VAL A 160 10.50 8.33 7.42
CA VAL A 160 10.42 7.71 6.09
C VAL A 160 9.91 8.74 5.09
N ASN A 161 10.51 8.80 3.91
CA ASN A 161 10.03 9.66 2.82
C ASN A 161 9.12 8.88 1.89
N GLY A 162 8.24 9.58 1.17
CA GLY A 162 7.39 8.94 0.19
C GLY A 162 6.86 9.88 -0.88
N PHE A 163 6.45 9.28 -1.99
CA PHE A 163 5.76 9.92 -3.09
C PHE A 163 4.34 9.38 -3.18
N LEU A 164 3.39 10.27 -3.47
CA LEU A 164 2.06 9.86 -3.88
C LEU A 164 2.05 9.51 -5.38
N ASN A 165 1.11 8.64 -5.75
CA ASN A 165 0.76 8.43 -7.16
C ASN A 165 0.18 9.70 -7.78
N ALA A 166 0.14 9.77 -9.11
CA ALA A 166 -0.26 10.97 -9.85
C ALA A 166 -1.67 11.50 -9.51
N ASP A 167 -2.58 10.63 -9.07
CA ASP A 167 -3.93 10.99 -8.62
C ASP A 167 -3.99 11.54 -7.18
N ASN A 168 -2.85 11.53 -6.47
CA ASN A 168 -2.69 11.87 -5.07
C ASN A 168 -3.61 11.08 -4.11
N GLN A 169 -4.11 9.91 -4.52
CA GLN A 169 -5.02 9.09 -3.71
C GLN A 169 -4.30 7.99 -2.93
N SER A 170 -3.14 7.55 -3.40
CA SER A 170 -2.40 6.43 -2.83
C SER A 170 -0.90 6.67 -2.79
N ILE A 171 -0.21 5.94 -1.92
CA ILE A 171 1.24 5.96 -1.78
C ILE A 171 1.85 5.17 -2.93
N GLY A 172 2.70 5.82 -3.73
CA GLY A 172 3.38 5.23 -4.87
C GLY A 172 4.73 4.62 -4.52
N VAL A 173 5.51 5.29 -3.67
CA VAL A 173 6.82 4.79 -3.21
C VAL A 173 7.08 5.24 -1.78
N LEU A 174 7.75 4.39 -0.99
CA LEU A 174 8.39 4.74 0.27
C LEU A 174 9.89 4.51 0.17
N TYR A 175 10.70 5.37 0.79
CA TYR A 175 12.16 5.26 0.77
C TYR A 175 12.83 5.97 1.96
N ALA A 176 14.08 5.58 2.24
CA ALA A 176 14.98 6.29 3.14
C ALA A 176 16.45 6.04 2.78
N GLY A 177 17.33 6.92 3.26
CA GLY A 177 18.76 6.91 2.92
C GLY A 177 19.02 7.44 1.51
N ASP A 178 20.12 6.99 0.91
CA ASP A 178 20.41 7.28 -0.49
C ASP A 178 19.32 6.64 -1.37
N THR A 179 18.82 7.43 -2.32
CA THR A 179 17.83 6.95 -3.30
C THR A 179 18.30 7.24 -4.70
N CYS A 180 18.25 6.21 -5.54
CA CYS A 180 18.55 6.28 -6.96
C CYS A 180 17.27 6.16 -7.80
N ILE A 181 16.10 6.43 -7.20
CA ILE A 181 14.83 6.45 -7.91
C ILE A 181 14.90 7.57 -8.93
N ALA A 182 14.91 7.20 -10.21
CA ALA A 182 14.74 8.16 -11.30
C ALA A 182 13.34 8.74 -11.20
N SER A 183 13.26 10.07 -11.11
CA SER A 183 12.03 10.84 -11.25
C SER A 183 11.51 10.82 -12.68
#